data_AF-A0A7S1TQ60-F1
#
_entry.id   AF-A0A7S1TQ60-F1
#
_cell.length_a   1.000
_cell.length_b   1.000
_cell.length_c   1.000
_cell.angle_alpha   90.00
_cell.angle_beta   90.00
_cell.angle_gamma   90.00
#
_symmetry.space_group_name_H-M   'P 1'
#
loop_
_entity.id
_entity.type
_entity.pdbx_description
1 polymer ?
#
loop_
_entity_poly.entity_id
_entity_poly.type
_entity_poly.pdbx_seq_one_letter_code
_entity_poly.pdbx_strand_id
1 'polypeptide(L)'
;FDTDAVPITDPYWKQGLCPVNVHWHLGAEHYSRGEYDESGTGPSGIQERRRLAGETRQGFQCTLYDASDAMFTTPYDWQHCIDMEVGQTYEVHWPHSRAGLCGTI
;
A
#
# COMPACT_ATOMS: atom_id res chain seq x y z
N PHE A 1 -9.35 -1.45 -22.91
CA PHE A 1 -10.48 -2.14 -22.27
C PHE A 1 -11.51 -1.08 -22.00
N ASP A 2 -12.60 -1.06 -22.77
CA ASP A 2 -13.73 -0.17 -22.49
C ASP A 2 -14.79 -0.99 -21.76
N THR A 3 -15.38 -0.40 -20.73
CA THR A 3 -16.41 -1.02 -19.88
C THR A 3 -17.62 -0.09 -19.82
N ASP A 4 -18.82 -0.68 -19.89
CA ASP A 4 -20.09 0.04 -19.66
C ASP A 4 -20.38 0.22 -18.15
N ALA A 5 -19.46 -0.20 -17.28
CA ALA A 5 -19.58 -0.01 -15.85
C ALA A 5 -19.57 1.49 -15.50
N VAL A 6 -20.67 1.96 -14.91
CA VAL A 6 -20.75 3.32 -14.37
C VAL A 6 -20.03 3.35 -13.03
N PRO A 7 -19.06 4.26 -12.80
CA PRO A 7 -18.40 4.41 -11.52
C PRO A 7 -19.40 4.65 -10.40
N ILE A 8 -19.18 4.02 -9.26
CA ILE A 8 -19.94 4.29 -8.05
C ILE A 8 -19.52 5.66 -7.53
N THR A 9 -20.44 6.64 -7.54
CA THR A 9 -20.19 7.99 -7.04
C THR A 9 -20.72 8.23 -5.62
N ASP A 10 -21.53 7.31 -5.09
CA ASP A 10 -22.02 7.34 -3.72
C ASP A 10 -21.05 6.62 -2.76
N PRO A 11 -21.07 6.93 -1.45
CA PRO A 11 -20.33 6.15 -0.46
C PRO A 11 -20.61 4.65 -0.55
N TYR A 12 -19.56 3.82 -0.55
CA TYR A 12 -19.64 2.37 -0.77
C TYR A 12 -20.64 1.65 0.15
N TRP A 13 -20.75 2.07 1.41
CA TRP A 13 -21.72 1.51 2.36
C TRP A 13 -23.18 1.70 1.94
N LYS A 14 -23.53 2.78 1.20
CA LYS A 14 -24.88 2.96 0.63
C LYS A 14 -25.17 1.99 -0.51
N GLN A 15 -24.11 1.43 -1.11
CA GLN A 15 -24.19 0.46 -2.19
C GLN A 15 -24.10 -0.99 -1.68
N GLY A 16 -24.22 -1.19 -0.37
CA GLY A 16 -24.13 -2.50 0.29
C GLY A 16 -22.71 -3.09 0.28
N LEU A 17 -21.69 -2.27 0.06
CA LEU A 17 -20.29 -2.67 0.09
C LEU A 17 -19.69 -2.33 1.46
N CYS A 18 -19.04 -3.29 2.11
CA CYS A 18 -18.28 -3.06 3.34
C CYS A 18 -16.83 -3.51 3.20
N PRO A 19 -15.91 -2.95 3.99
CA PRO A 19 -14.53 -3.43 4.05
C PRO A 19 -14.52 -4.91 4.43
N VAL A 20 -13.85 -5.74 3.64
CA VAL A 20 -13.74 -7.19 3.91
C VAL A 20 -12.34 -7.62 4.28
N ASN A 21 -11.37 -6.76 4.03
CA ASN A 21 -9.98 -7.02 4.30
C ASN A 21 -9.23 -5.69 4.39
N VAL A 22 -8.08 -5.72 5.04
CA VAL A 22 -7.06 -4.69 4.90
C VAL A 22 -5.74 -5.41 4.65
N HIS A 23 -5.04 -4.99 3.62
CA HIS A 23 -3.68 -5.44 3.37
C HIS A 23 -2.87 -4.28 2.81
N TRP A 24 -1.57 -4.50 2.70
CA TRP A 24 -0.66 -3.49 2.21
C TRP A 24 0.38 -4.13 1.29
N HIS A 25 0.91 -3.32 0.39
CA HIS A 25 2.03 -3.65 -0.49
C HIS A 25 3.24 -2.81 -0.12
N LEU A 26 4.43 -3.39 -0.29
CA LEU A 26 5.69 -2.68 -0.15
C LEU A 26 6.02 -1.98 -1.48
N GLY A 27 5.91 -0.66 -1.48
CA GLY A 27 5.75 0.15 -2.68
C GLY A 27 4.31 0.18 -3.18
N ALA A 28 4.02 1.14 -4.06
CA ALA A 28 2.75 1.23 -4.75
C ALA A 28 2.64 0.15 -5.85
N GLU A 29 1.50 -0.50 -5.89
CA GLU A 29 1.08 -1.32 -7.03
C GLU A 29 0.70 -0.42 -8.20
N HIS A 30 0.02 0.70 -7.90
CA HIS A 30 -0.42 1.65 -8.91
C HIS A 30 0.70 2.63 -9.29
N TYR A 31 0.94 2.75 -10.60
CA TYR A 31 1.91 3.69 -11.16
C TYR A 31 1.37 5.12 -11.16
N SER A 32 2.14 6.08 -10.63
CA SER A 32 1.93 7.52 -10.84
C SER A 32 3.24 8.18 -11.22
N ARG A 33 3.35 8.62 -12.49
CA ARG A 33 4.58 9.20 -13.02
C ARG A 33 4.99 10.45 -12.25
N GLY A 34 6.20 10.45 -11.70
CA GLY A 34 6.79 11.54 -10.93
C GLY A 34 6.44 11.52 -9.44
N GLU A 35 5.48 10.70 -9.01
CA GLU A 35 5.04 10.62 -7.62
C GLU A 35 5.36 9.24 -7.02
N TYR A 36 4.89 8.18 -7.69
CA TYR A 36 5.07 6.78 -7.33
C TYR A 36 5.49 6.00 -8.58
N ASP A 37 6.79 5.97 -8.84
CA ASP A 37 7.34 5.30 -10.02
C ASP A 37 8.69 4.64 -9.71
N GLU A 38 9.39 4.18 -10.75
CA GLU A 38 10.68 3.49 -10.64
C GLU A 38 11.85 4.42 -10.25
N SER A 39 11.65 5.73 -10.26
CA SER A 39 12.67 6.71 -9.88
C SER A 39 12.68 7.02 -8.38
N GLY A 40 11.60 6.67 -7.67
CA GLY A 40 11.52 6.84 -6.23
C GLY A 40 12.49 5.95 -5.46
N THR A 41 12.76 6.33 -4.20
CA THR A 41 13.69 5.60 -3.34
C THR A 41 13.17 5.55 -1.90
N GLY A 42 13.83 4.73 -1.08
CA GLY A 42 13.50 4.55 0.33
C GLY A 42 14.77 4.31 1.17
N PRO A 43 14.63 4.16 2.49
CA PRO A 43 15.73 4.05 3.45
C PRO A 43 16.62 2.83 3.23
N SER A 44 16.02 1.72 2.81
CA SER A 44 16.76 0.52 2.47
C SER A 44 16.37 0.04 1.06
N GLY A 45 17.38 -0.35 0.28
CA GLY A 45 17.15 -1.08 -0.96
C GLY A 45 16.54 -2.43 -0.63
N ILE A 46 15.45 -2.80 -1.31
CA ILE A 46 14.77 -4.07 -1.09
C ILE A 46 15.57 -5.15 -1.82
N GLN A 47 16.69 -5.55 -1.20
CA GLN A 47 17.49 -6.65 -1.69
C GLN A 47 16.77 -7.96 -1.42
N GLU A 48 16.81 -8.84 -2.42
CA GLU A 48 16.39 -10.25 -2.38
C GLU A 48 16.93 -10.97 -1.13
N ARG A 49 16.22 -10.91 0.01
CA ARG A 49 16.61 -11.67 1.19
C ARG A 49 15.85 -12.99 1.25
N ARG A 50 16.61 -14.02 0.85
CA ARG A 50 16.52 -15.45 1.18
C ARG A 50 15.53 -16.28 0.36
N ARG A 51 16.13 -17.11 -0.50
CA ARG A 51 15.62 -18.14 -1.44
C ARG A 51 14.59 -19.18 -0.92
N LEU A 52 13.95 -18.98 0.23
CA LEU A 52 12.98 -19.92 0.81
C LEU A 52 11.67 -19.26 1.28
N ALA A 53 11.58 -17.92 1.30
CA ALA A 53 10.33 -17.17 1.39
C ALA A 53 10.28 -16.29 0.14
N GLY A 54 9.22 -16.39 -0.66
CA GLY A 54 9.16 -15.84 -2.02
C GLY A 54 9.56 -14.37 -2.14
N GLU A 55 10.07 -14.01 -3.32
CA GLU A 55 10.51 -12.66 -3.69
C GLU A 55 9.39 -11.63 -3.50
N THR A 56 9.58 -10.64 -2.61
CA THR A 56 8.72 -9.45 -2.59
C THR A 56 9.20 -8.51 -3.67
N ARG A 57 8.49 -8.47 -4.81
CA ARG A 57 8.74 -7.45 -5.84
C ARG A 57 8.51 -6.07 -5.21
N GLN A 58 9.55 -5.24 -5.24
CA GLN A 58 9.43 -3.84 -4.85
C GLN A 58 8.44 -3.14 -5.79
N GLY A 59 7.36 -2.59 -5.22
CA GLY A 59 6.43 -1.72 -5.93
C GLY A 59 7.05 -0.36 -6.22
N PHE A 60 6.31 0.49 -6.92
CA PHE A 60 6.73 1.86 -7.23
C PHE A 60 6.96 2.67 -5.96
N GLN A 61 7.93 3.57 -5.96
CA GLN A 61 8.37 4.27 -4.76
C GLN A 61 8.06 5.75 -4.84
N CYS A 62 7.81 6.34 -3.69
CA CYS A 62 7.72 7.78 -3.52
C CYS A 62 9.06 8.44 -3.86
N THR A 63 9.00 9.59 -4.53
CA THR A 63 10.20 10.37 -4.90
C THR A 63 10.68 11.32 -3.81
N LEU A 64 9.96 11.41 -2.69
CA LEU A 64 10.18 12.43 -1.64
C LEU A 64 11.01 11.96 -0.45
N TYR A 65 11.49 10.72 -0.43
CA TYR A 65 12.31 10.22 0.68
C TYR A 65 13.59 11.07 0.86
N ASP A 66 13.82 11.55 2.09
CA ASP A 66 14.99 12.34 2.46
C ASP A 66 15.62 11.78 3.75
N ALA A 67 16.81 11.20 3.63
CA ALA A 67 17.55 10.63 4.76
C ALA A 67 18.03 11.69 5.78
N SER A 68 17.96 12.98 5.46
CA SER A 68 18.31 14.07 6.37
C SER A 68 17.12 14.60 7.19
N ASP A 69 15.89 14.22 6.83
CA ASP A 69 14.67 14.61 7.55
C ASP A 69 14.27 13.52 8.57
N ALA A 70 14.03 13.96 9.81
CA ALA A 70 13.59 13.10 10.89
C ALA A 70 12.24 12.44 10.63
N MET A 71 11.38 13.03 9.80
CA MET A 71 10.09 12.45 9.40
C MET A 71 10.26 11.10 8.70
N PHE A 72 11.34 10.92 7.93
CA PHE A 72 11.62 9.66 7.21
C PHE A 72 12.55 8.71 7.95
N THR A 73 13.11 9.11 9.10
CA THR A 73 14.17 8.33 9.76
C THR A 73 13.89 8.02 11.22
N THR A 74 12.95 8.71 11.88
CA THR A 74 12.61 8.47 13.28
C THR A 74 11.92 7.11 13.42
N PRO A 75 12.53 6.10 14.07
CA PRO A 75 11.96 4.76 14.13
C PRO A 75 10.61 4.74 14.86
N TYR A 76 9.71 3.86 14.42
CA TYR A 76 8.43 3.61 15.07
C TYR A 76 8.32 2.13 15.47
N ASP A 77 7.88 1.87 16.71
CA ASP A 77 7.77 0.52 17.26
C ASP A 77 6.41 -0.10 16.92
N TRP A 78 6.33 -0.74 15.75
CA TRP A 78 5.11 -1.32 15.21
C TRP A 78 4.64 -2.51 16.04
N GLN A 79 3.42 -2.42 16.60
CA GLN A 79 2.85 -3.52 17.42
C GLN A 79 2.12 -4.58 16.59
N HIS A 80 1.69 -4.25 15.37
CA HIS A 80 0.79 -5.10 14.56
C HIS A 80 1.24 -5.27 13.11
N CYS A 81 1.90 -4.27 12.54
CA CYS A 81 2.43 -4.33 11.18
C CYS A 81 3.90 -4.78 11.25
N ILE A 82 4.14 -6.07 11.03
CA ILE A 82 5.50 -6.65 11.01
C ILE A 82 6.26 -6.20 9.76
N ASP A 83 7.60 -6.15 9.88
CA ASP A 83 8.51 -5.84 8.76
C ASP A 83 8.29 -4.46 8.10
N MET A 84 7.78 -3.50 8.87
CA MET A 84 7.64 -2.11 8.45
C MET A 84 8.89 -1.29 8.81
N GLU A 85 9.28 -0.38 7.92
CA GLU A 85 10.41 0.53 8.11
C GLU A 85 9.94 1.97 7.84
N VAL A 86 10.19 2.88 8.78
CA VAL A 86 9.86 4.30 8.62
C VAL A 86 10.66 4.85 7.44
N GLY A 87 9.99 5.60 6.55
CA GLY A 87 10.59 6.15 5.34
C GLY A 87 10.36 5.32 4.08
N GLN A 88 9.90 4.07 4.19
CA GLN A 88 9.50 3.27 3.02
C GLN A 88 8.15 3.71 2.44
N THR A 89 7.93 3.37 1.17
CA THR A 89 6.62 3.55 0.52
C THR A 89 5.75 2.32 0.76
N TYR A 90 4.48 2.54 1.11
CA TYR A 90 3.48 1.48 1.26
C TYR A 90 2.19 1.89 0.58
N GLU A 91 1.51 0.95 -0.07
CA GLU A 91 0.14 1.13 -0.54
C GLU A 91 -0.81 0.28 0.28
N VAL A 92 -1.79 0.91 0.93
CA VAL A 92 -2.79 0.23 1.75
C VAL A 92 -4.06 0.02 0.94
N HIS A 93 -4.48 -1.22 0.82
CA HIS A 93 -5.74 -1.58 0.19
C HIS A 93 -6.79 -1.82 1.26
N TRP A 94 -7.93 -1.16 1.07
CA TRP A 94 -9.19 -1.47 1.77
C TRP A 94 -10.24 -1.96 0.77
N PRO A 95 -10.20 -3.25 0.38
CA PRO A 95 -11.19 -3.80 -0.52
C PRO A 95 -12.57 -3.80 0.12
N HIS A 96 -13.56 -3.33 -0.65
CA HIS A 96 -14.95 -3.37 -0.26
C HIS A 96 -15.72 -4.38 -1.12
N SER A 97 -16.62 -5.15 -0.51
CA SER A 97 -17.39 -6.17 -1.21
C SER A 97 -18.81 -6.29 -0.65
N ARG A 98 -19.74 -6.68 -1.53
CA ARG A 98 -21.14 -7.02 -1.17
C ARG A 98 -21.24 -8.40 -0.55
N ALA A 99 -20.22 -9.24 -0.73
CA ALA A 99 -20.12 -10.54 -0.10
C ALA A 99 -19.55 -10.46 1.33
N GLY A 100 -19.20 -9.26 1.80
CA GLY A 100 -18.76 -9.03 3.16
C GLY A 100 -19.87 -9.16 4.20
N LEU A 101 -19.49 -9.56 5.42
CA LEU A 101 -20.38 -9.54 6.58
C LEU A 101 -20.46 -8.11 7.14
N CYS A 102 -21.25 -7.27 6.49
CA CYS A 102 -21.36 -5.87 6.88
C CYS A 102 -22.06 -5.70 8.24
N GLY A 103 -21.57 -4.79 9.08
CA GLY A 103 -22.19 -4.47 10.37
C GLY A 103 -21.90 -5.47 11.50
N THR A 104 -20.90 -6.34 11.34
CA THR A 104 -20.38 -7.15 12.46
C THR A 104 -19.64 -6.25 13.44
N ILE A 105 -19.98 -6.38 14.72
CA ILE A 105 -19.36 -5.70 15.86
C ILE A 105 -18.31 -6.62 16.49
#